data_AF-A0A5S4WTQ1-F1
#
_entry.id   AF-A0A5S4WTQ1-F1
#
_cell.length_a   1.000
_cell.length_b   1.000
_cell.length_c   1.000
_cell.angle_alpha   90.00
_cell.angle_beta   90.00
_cell.angle_gamma   90.00
#
_symmetry.space_group_name_H-M   'P 1'
#
loop_
_entity.id
_entity.type
_entity.pdbx_description
1 polymer ?
#
loop_
_entity_poly.entity_id
_entity_poly.type
_entity_poly.pdbx_seq_one_letter_code
_entity_poly.pdbx_strand_id
1 'polypeptide(L)'
;MAPVVPRNVRWRRICIAVAKLLGERVATFPRLPPLRGWAGGLVCPLRRRFDPQEDDMRLARLCAATLLGLMTLLATSALARDDGRYANSPLKPWFESLRSEYGQCCSDADGYIVADVDWESDKGHYRVLLDDEWIVVPDGAVITEPNKIGRTMVWKHYIDGHPRVRCFMPGSMT
;
A
#
# COMPACT_ATOMS: atom_id res chain seq x y z
N MET A 1 29.21 -2.38 -6.81
CA MET A 1 28.64 -1.02 -6.66
C MET A 1 27.13 -1.17 -6.68
N ALA A 2 26.47 -1.15 -5.52
CA ALA A 2 25.00 -1.20 -5.44
C ALA A 2 24.44 0.24 -5.43
N PRO A 3 23.34 0.54 -6.14
CA PRO A 3 22.69 1.84 -5.99
C PRO A 3 22.02 1.91 -4.61
N VAL A 4 22.50 2.87 -3.83
CA VAL A 4 21.99 3.23 -2.51
C VAL A 4 20.56 3.77 -2.66
N VAL A 5 19.58 3.04 -2.16
CA VAL A 5 18.22 3.56 -1.96
C VAL A 5 18.28 4.66 -0.90
N PRO A 6 17.83 5.90 -1.19
CA PRO A 6 17.78 6.93 -0.17
C PRO A 6 16.69 6.55 0.83
N ARG A 7 17.10 6.00 1.99
CA ARG A 7 16.25 5.89 3.17
C ARG A 7 15.83 7.31 3.54
N ASN A 8 14.63 7.71 3.14
CA ASN A 8 14.07 9.01 3.43
C ASN A 8 13.77 9.13 4.94
N VAL A 9 14.82 9.46 5.72
CA VAL A 9 14.77 9.85 7.14
C VAL A 9 13.75 10.98 7.39
N ARG A 10 13.38 11.71 6.33
CA ARG A 10 12.38 12.78 6.34
C ARG A 10 10.98 12.30 6.75
N TRP A 11 10.56 11.11 6.33
CA TRP A 11 9.21 10.60 6.64
C TRP A 11 9.08 10.12 8.09
N ARG A 12 10.09 9.44 8.63
CA ARG A 12 10.10 9.08 10.07
C ARG A 12 10.05 10.29 10.98
N ARG A 13 10.75 11.38 10.62
CA ARG A 13 10.73 12.63 11.41
C ARG A 13 9.37 13.33 11.36
N ILE A 14 8.67 13.28 10.22
CA ILE A 14 7.31 13.83 10.08
C ILE A 14 6.32 13.02 10.93
N CYS A 15 6.36 11.68 10.88
CA CYS A 15 5.47 10.85 11.70
C CYS A 15 5.72 11.03 13.22
N ILE A 16 6.97 11.17 13.65
CA ILE A 16 7.30 11.43 15.07
C ILE A 16 6.87 12.84 15.49
N ALA A 17 6.98 13.84 14.62
CA ALA A 17 6.53 15.21 14.91
C ALA A 17 5.00 15.28 15.05
N VAL A 18 4.25 14.55 14.20
CA VAL A 18 2.79 14.45 14.30
C VAL A 18 2.37 13.70 15.57
N ALA A 19 3.05 12.60 15.94
CA ALA A 19 2.77 11.89 17.19
C ALA A 19 3.03 12.72 18.45
N LYS A 20 4.08 13.57 18.44
CA LYS A 20 4.37 14.49 19.56
C LYS A 20 3.37 15.65 19.67
N LEU A 21 2.77 16.09 18.57
CA LEU A 21 1.72 17.12 18.58
C LEU A 21 0.38 16.59 19.08
N LEU A 22 0.14 15.28 18.99
CA LEU A 22 -1.09 14.62 19.44
C LEU A 22 -1.12 14.32 20.95
N GLY A 23 -0.08 14.69 21.71
CA GLY A 23 -0.17 14.77 23.17
C GLY A 23 -0.66 13.50 23.84
N GLU A 24 -0.05 12.35 23.55
CA GLU A 24 -0.20 11.15 24.39
C GLU A 24 0.41 11.43 25.77
N ARG A 25 -0.37 12.03 26.66
CA ARG A 25 -0.11 11.88 28.09
C ARG A 25 -0.49 10.46 28.45
N VAL A 26 0.51 9.58 28.50
CA VAL A 26 0.44 8.36 29.31
C VAL A 26 -0.10 8.76 30.69
N ALA A 27 -1.30 8.30 31.00
CA ALA A 27 -1.94 8.55 32.28
C ALA A 27 -1.15 7.83 33.38
N THR A 28 -0.26 8.55 34.05
CA THR A 28 0.37 8.06 35.29
C THR A 28 -0.69 8.02 36.38
N PHE A 29 -1.12 6.81 36.72
CA PHE A 29 -2.03 6.53 37.84
C PHE A 29 -1.42 7.05 39.17
N PRO A 30 -2.06 7.96 39.91
CA PRO A 30 -1.64 8.24 41.27
C PRO A 30 -2.14 7.12 42.20
N ARG A 31 -1.23 6.56 43.01
CA ARG A 31 -1.58 5.66 44.12
C ARG A 31 -2.40 6.45 45.16
N LEU A 32 -3.59 5.96 45.49
CA LEU A 32 -4.37 6.44 46.64
C LEU A 32 -3.69 6.05 47.97
N PRO A 33 -3.66 6.92 48.99
CA PRO A 33 -3.41 6.53 50.37
C PRO A 33 -4.70 5.99 51.04
N PRO A 34 -4.59 5.19 52.12
CA PRO A 34 -5.75 4.62 52.77
C PRO A 34 -6.48 5.64 53.64
N LEU A 35 -7.81 5.50 53.64
CA LEU A 35 -8.78 6.30 54.39
C LEU A 35 -8.58 6.18 55.91
N ARG A 36 -8.56 7.32 56.60
CA ARG A 36 -8.84 7.44 58.04
C ARG A 36 -9.94 8.49 58.19
N GLY A 37 -11.10 8.05 58.66
CA GLY A 37 -12.30 8.88 58.73
C GLY A 37 -12.28 9.91 59.85
N TRP A 38 -13.19 10.88 59.79
CA TRP A 38 -14.15 11.12 60.87
C TRP A 38 -15.28 12.06 60.45
N ALA A 39 -16.31 12.06 61.30
CA ALA A 39 -17.63 12.65 61.20
C ALA A 39 -17.66 14.18 61.08
N GLY A 40 -18.73 14.69 60.47
CA GLY A 40 -19.12 16.10 60.55
C GLY A 40 -20.08 16.48 59.44
N GLY A 41 -21.37 16.56 59.75
CA GLY A 41 -22.37 17.04 58.79
C GLY A 41 -22.19 18.52 58.47
N LEU A 42 -22.64 18.93 57.29
CA LEU A 42 -23.64 19.99 57.07
C LEU A 42 -23.83 20.23 55.56
N VAL A 43 -25.10 20.33 55.18
CA VAL A 43 -25.65 21.11 54.05
C VAL A 43 -25.24 20.68 52.64
N CYS A 44 -26.20 20.08 51.92
CA CYS A 44 -26.19 20.00 50.46
C CYS A 44 -26.39 21.41 49.85
N PRO A 45 -25.40 22.01 49.17
CA PRO A 45 -25.68 23.13 48.29
C PRO A 45 -26.07 22.57 46.94
N LEU A 46 -27.31 22.84 46.56
CA LEU A 46 -27.76 23.10 45.20
C LEU A 46 -27.15 22.20 44.10
N ARG A 47 -27.96 21.21 43.69
CA ARG A 47 -27.87 20.53 42.41
C ARG A 47 -27.82 21.57 41.28
N ARG A 48 -26.63 22.02 40.88
CA ARG A 48 -26.45 22.69 39.59
C ARG A 48 -26.79 21.63 38.53
N ARG A 49 -27.96 21.78 37.89
CA ARG A 49 -28.15 21.21 36.56
C ARG A 49 -27.11 21.90 35.68
N PHE A 50 -26.00 21.22 35.46
CA PHE A 50 -25.10 21.55 34.37
C PHE A 50 -25.87 21.19 33.11
N ASP A 51 -26.28 22.19 32.35
CA ASP A 51 -26.96 22.05 31.07
C ASP A 51 -25.87 22.18 29.99
N PRO A 52 -25.36 21.07 29.41
CA PRO A 52 -24.28 21.13 28.45
C PRO A 52 -24.88 20.86 27.06
N GLN A 53 -25.44 21.88 26.39
CA GLN A 53 -26.22 21.54 25.19
C GLN A 53 -26.04 22.38 23.91
N GLU A 54 -25.27 23.48 23.86
CA GLU A 54 -25.13 24.20 22.58
C GLU A 54 -23.70 24.47 22.09
N ASP A 55 -22.76 24.81 22.98
CA ASP A 55 -21.40 25.20 22.56
C ASP A 55 -20.49 24.02 22.22
N ASP A 56 -20.60 22.90 22.96
CA ASP A 56 -19.82 21.67 22.69
C ASP A 56 -20.14 21.09 21.31
N MET A 57 -21.41 21.17 20.89
CA MET A 57 -21.84 20.69 19.58
C MET A 57 -21.33 21.58 18.43
N ARG A 58 -21.12 22.89 18.67
CA ARG A 58 -20.50 23.77 17.68
C ARG A 58 -19.00 23.55 17.58
N LEU A 59 -18.30 23.39 18.70
CA LEU A 59 -16.88 23.07 18.71
C LEU A 59 -16.63 21.71 18.03
N ALA A 60 -17.42 20.69 18.37
CA ALA A 60 -17.32 19.37 17.76
C ALA A 60 -17.57 19.41 16.25
N ARG A 61 -18.54 20.20 15.78
CA ARG A 61 -18.81 20.41 14.34
C ARG A 61 -17.66 21.11 13.63
N LEU A 62 -17.08 22.14 14.24
CA LEU A 62 -15.92 22.85 13.69
C LEU A 62 -14.70 21.94 13.62
N CYS A 63 -14.42 21.17 14.68
CA CYS A 63 -13.35 20.17 14.71
C CYS A 63 -13.54 19.10 13.63
N ALA A 64 -14.75 18.55 13.52
CA ALA A 64 -15.09 17.56 12.48
C ALA A 64 -14.91 18.14 11.07
N ALA A 65 -15.34 19.39 10.84
CA ALA A 65 -15.17 20.07 9.56
C ALA A 65 -13.69 20.32 9.23
N THR A 66 -12.87 20.74 10.20
CA THR A 66 -11.42 20.88 10.00
C THR A 66 -10.73 19.54 9.75
N LEU A 67 -11.14 18.46 10.43
CA LEU A 67 -10.58 17.13 10.21
C LEU A 67 -10.96 16.61 8.82
N LEU A 68 -12.22 16.75 8.40
CA LEU A 68 -12.63 16.39 7.03
C LEU A 68 -11.87 17.20 5.98
N GLY A 69 -11.74 18.51 6.18
CA GLY A 69 -10.97 19.38 5.28
C GLY A 69 -9.50 19.00 5.18
N LEU A 70 -8.88 18.58 6.30
CA LEU A 70 -7.50 18.10 6.28
C LEU A 70 -7.37 16.76 5.53
N MET A 71 -8.34 15.85 5.71
CA MET A 71 -8.35 14.56 5.01
C MET A 71 -8.55 14.72 3.50
N THR A 72 -9.34 15.70 3.04
CA THR A 72 -9.49 15.98 1.61
C THR A 72 -8.24 16.61 1.01
N LEU A 73 -7.52 17.46 1.74
CA LEU A 73 -6.21 17.98 1.29
C LEU A 73 -5.12 16.91 1.20
N LEU A 74 -5.19 15.88 2.05
CA LEU A 74 -4.24 14.76 2.08
C LEU A 74 -4.60 13.64 1.09
N ALA A 75 -5.75 13.71 0.42
CA ALA A 75 -6.14 12.76 -0.62
C ALA A 75 -5.31 13.02 -1.90
N THR A 76 -4.05 12.61 -1.88
CA THR A 76 -3.24 12.52 -3.10
C THR A 76 -3.83 11.44 -3.98
N SER A 77 -4.22 11.78 -5.20
CA SER A 77 -4.61 10.81 -6.21
C SER A 77 -3.49 9.80 -6.41
N ALA A 78 -3.77 8.53 -6.12
CA ALA A 78 -2.89 7.43 -6.46
C ALA A 78 -2.98 7.21 -7.97
N LEU A 79 -2.21 7.99 -8.74
CA LEU A 79 -1.98 7.68 -10.15
C LEU A 79 -1.16 6.40 -10.20
N ALA A 80 -1.74 5.34 -10.77
CA ALA A 80 -1.00 4.16 -11.17
C ALA A 80 0.19 4.63 -12.02
N ARG A 81 1.39 4.17 -11.65
CA ARG A 81 2.63 4.64 -12.26
C ARG A 81 2.84 3.95 -13.60
N ASP A 82 2.15 4.44 -14.63
CA ASP A 82 2.41 4.06 -16.02
C ASP A 82 3.53 4.96 -16.57
N ASP A 83 4.64 4.38 -17.03
CA ASP A 83 5.73 5.12 -17.68
C ASP A 83 5.35 5.60 -19.10
N GLY A 84 4.14 5.26 -19.56
CA GLY A 84 3.52 5.76 -20.77
C GLY A 84 4.21 5.31 -22.05
N ARG A 85 5.20 4.41 -21.95
CA ARG A 85 6.07 4.01 -23.06
C ARG A 85 5.29 3.49 -24.25
N TYR A 86 4.16 2.84 -24.00
CA TYR A 86 3.27 2.29 -25.01
C TYR A 86 1.91 3.00 -25.10
N ALA A 87 1.72 4.14 -24.43
CA ALA A 87 0.42 4.83 -24.39
C ALA A 87 -0.13 5.19 -25.78
N ASN A 88 0.76 5.51 -26.73
CA ASN A 88 0.42 5.85 -28.12
C ASN A 88 0.85 4.78 -29.13
N SER A 89 1.17 3.56 -28.67
CA SER A 89 1.62 2.48 -29.56
C SER A 89 0.43 1.72 -30.14
N PRO A 90 0.49 1.30 -31.42
CA PRO A 90 -0.53 0.40 -31.99
C PRO A 90 -0.57 -0.98 -31.29
N LEU A 91 0.43 -1.32 -30.48
CA LEU A 91 0.45 -2.56 -29.69
C LEU A 91 -0.35 -2.47 -28.38
N LYS A 92 -0.76 -1.28 -27.95
CA LYS A 92 -1.49 -1.08 -26.69
C LYS A 92 -2.75 -1.95 -26.56
N PRO A 93 -3.66 -2.03 -27.56
CA PRO A 93 -4.84 -2.88 -27.46
C PRO A 93 -4.49 -4.36 -27.34
N TRP A 94 -3.38 -4.79 -27.93
CA TRP A 94 -2.91 -6.16 -27.79
C TRP A 94 -2.41 -6.43 -26.36
N PHE A 95 -1.60 -5.55 -25.77
CA PHE A 95 -1.21 -5.69 -24.36
C PHE A 95 -2.41 -5.73 -23.41
N GLU A 96 -3.39 -4.87 -23.63
CA GLU A 96 -4.62 -4.81 -22.83
C GLU A 96 -5.50 -6.06 -23.00
N SER A 97 -5.37 -6.78 -24.11
CA SER A 97 -6.10 -8.03 -24.36
C SER A 97 -5.50 -9.25 -23.66
N LEU A 98 -4.23 -9.18 -23.25
CA LEU A 98 -3.50 -10.31 -22.67
C LEU A 98 -4.11 -10.75 -21.34
N ARG A 99 -4.37 -12.05 -21.25
CA ARG A 99 -4.90 -12.70 -20.05
C ARG A 99 -4.22 -14.05 -19.83
N SER A 100 -4.06 -14.42 -18.58
CA SER A 100 -3.71 -15.76 -18.13
C SER A 100 -4.90 -16.37 -17.35
N GLU A 101 -4.74 -17.57 -16.80
CA GLU A 101 -5.75 -18.15 -15.90
C GLU A 101 -5.96 -17.30 -14.63
N TYR A 102 -4.96 -16.48 -14.29
CA TYR A 102 -5.00 -15.56 -13.16
C TYR A 102 -5.64 -14.20 -13.50
N GLY A 103 -6.19 -14.04 -14.71
CA GLY A 103 -6.91 -12.84 -15.14
C GLY A 103 -6.11 -11.95 -16.10
N GLN A 104 -6.46 -10.67 -16.18
CA GLN A 104 -5.75 -9.72 -17.05
C GLN A 104 -4.33 -9.47 -16.54
N CYS A 105 -3.37 -9.37 -17.47
CA CYS A 105 -1.96 -9.20 -17.14
C CYS A 105 -1.64 -7.77 -16.68
N CYS A 106 -2.20 -6.77 -17.37
CA CYS A 106 -1.97 -5.35 -17.11
C CYS A 106 -2.89 -4.73 -16.05
N SER A 107 -3.71 -5.51 -15.32
CA SER A 107 -4.63 -4.94 -14.32
C SER A 107 -3.93 -4.54 -13.03
N ASP A 108 -3.00 -5.38 -12.56
CA ASP A 108 -2.38 -5.27 -11.23
C ASP A 108 -0.85 -5.30 -11.26
N ALA A 109 -0.25 -5.57 -12.43
CA ALA A 109 1.18 -5.76 -12.59
C ALA A 109 1.69 -5.15 -13.90
N ASP A 110 2.90 -4.60 -13.86
CA ASP A 110 3.62 -4.14 -15.04
C ASP A 110 4.36 -5.30 -15.72
N GLY A 111 4.47 -5.22 -17.04
CA GLY A 111 5.22 -6.17 -17.84
C GLY A 111 6.70 -5.80 -17.95
N TYR A 112 7.59 -6.75 -17.70
CA TYR A 112 9.04 -6.58 -17.80
C TYR A 112 9.60 -7.47 -18.91
N ILE A 113 10.59 -6.97 -19.65
CA ILE A 113 11.34 -7.78 -20.62
C ILE A 113 12.44 -8.52 -19.86
N VAL A 114 12.54 -9.82 -20.08
CA VAL A 114 13.56 -10.68 -19.49
C VAL A 114 14.62 -10.99 -20.56
N ALA A 115 15.89 -11.01 -20.19
CA ALA A 115 16.97 -11.40 -21.10
C ALA A 115 16.99 -12.93 -21.28
N ASP A 116 17.50 -13.43 -22.40
CA ASP A 116 17.44 -14.87 -22.72
C ASP A 116 18.21 -15.77 -21.75
N VAL A 117 19.14 -15.20 -20.98
CA VAL A 117 19.88 -15.89 -19.91
C VAL A 117 19.13 -15.94 -18.57
N ASP A 118 18.12 -15.10 -18.40
CA ASP A 118 17.35 -14.94 -17.16
C ASP A 118 16.04 -15.74 -17.19
N TRP A 119 15.88 -16.64 -18.15
CA TRP A 119 14.79 -17.60 -18.18
C TRP A 119 15.21 -18.88 -18.90
N GLU A 120 14.55 -19.97 -18.56
CA GLU A 120 14.79 -21.27 -19.18
C GLU A 120 13.48 -22.01 -19.41
N SER A 121 13.49 -22.92 -20.39
CA SER A 121 12.38 -23.82 -20.66
C SER A 121 12.83 -25.28 -20.55
N ASP A 122 12.01 -26.10 -19.89
CA ASP A 122 12.16 -27.56 -19.84
C ASP A 122 10.80 -28.20 -20.13
N LYS A 123 10.71 -28.90 -21.27
CA LYS A 123 9.51 -29.67 -21.68
C LYS A 123 8.18 -28.89 -21.64
N GLY A 124 8.22 -27.59 -21.93
CA GLY A 124 7.05 -26.72 -21.93
C GLY A 124 6.76 -26.04 -20.60
N HIS A 125 7.54 -26.33 -19.56
CA HIS A 125 7.56 -25.57 -18.32
C HIS A 125 8.65 -24.50 -18.39
N TYR A 126 8.44 -23.41 -17.67
CA TYR A 126 9.36 -22.27 -17.69
C TYR A 126 9.83 -21.95 -16.28
N ARG A 127 11.07 -21.47 -16.19
CA ARG A 127 11.60 -20.80 -14.99
C ARG A 127 12.19 -19.47 -15.37
N VAL A 128 12.06 -18.50 -14.49
CA VAL A 128 12.52 -17.12 -14.71
C VAL A 128 13.28 -16.64 -13.49
N LEU A 129 14.40 -15.96 -13.72
CA LEU A 129 15.20 -15.32 -12.69
C LEU A 129 14.64 -13.91 -12.43
N LEU A 130 14.05 -13.68 -11.27
CA LEU A 130 13.56 -12.36 -10.86
C LEU A 130 14.11 -12.03 -9.49
N ASP A 131 14.65 -10.82 -9.33
CA ASP A 131 15.20 -10.33 -8.06
C ASP A 131 16.21 -11.31 -7.44
N ASP A 132 17.08 -11.88 -8.28
CA ASP A 132 18.09 -12.90 -7.95
C ASP A 132 17.53 -14.25 -7.43
N GLU A 133 16.22 -14.50 -7.62
CA GLU A 133 15.54 -15.75 -7.29
C GLU A 133 15.02 -16.47 -8.55
N TRP A 134 15.33 -17.76 -8.70
CA TRP A 134 14.75 -18.60 -9.74
C TRP A 134 13.34 -19.02 -9.38
N ILE A 135 12.36 -18.59 -10.17
CA ILE A 135 10.94 -18.84 -9.93
C ILE A 135 10.40 -19.71 -11.03
N VAL A 136 9.75 -20.81 -10.64
CA VAL A 136 9.01 -21.66 -11.56
C VAL A 136 7.74 -20.93 -11.99
N VAL A 137 7.54 -20.80 -13.29
CA VAL A 137 6.35 -20.21 -13.88
C VAL A 137 5.23 -21.26 -13.80
N PRO A 138 4.09 -20.95 -13.15
CA PRO A 138 2.94 -21.83 -13.18
C PRO A 138 2.39 -21.96 -14.61
N ASP A 139 1.95 -23.15 -15.01
CA ASP A 139 1.44 -23.37 -16.36
C ASP A 139 0.26 -22.44 -16.70
N GLY A 140 -0.63 -22.17 -15.73
CA GLY A 140 -1.74 -21.24 -15.88
C GLY A 140 -1.34 -19.76 -16.04
N ALA A 141 -0.07 -19.40 -15.76
CA ALA A 141 0.45 -18.06 -16.03
C ALA A 141 0.94 -17.90 -17.46
N VAL A 142 1.15 -18.99 -18.20
CA VAL A 142 1.70 -18.93 -19.56
C VAL A 142 0.64 -18.41 -20.52
N ILE A 143 0.98 -17.34 -21.23
CA ILE A 143 0.13 -16.75 -22.25
C ILE A 143 0.22 -17.60 -23.53
N THR A 144 -0.93 -17.99 -24.07
CA THR A 144 -1.05 -18.77 -25.31
C THR A 144 -1.17 -17.92 -26.58
N GLU A 145 -1.43 -16.63 -26.42
CA GLU A 145 -1.49 -15.66 -27.52
C GLU A 145 -0.12 -15.49 -28.21
N PRO A 146 -0.09 -15.21 -29.52
CA PRO A 146 1.15 -15.03 -30.26
C PRO A 146 1.94 -13.81 -29.74
N ASN A 147 3.23 -14.02 -29.47
CA ASN A 147 4.14 -12.97 -29.01
C ASN A 147 4.47 -11.99 -30.14
N LYS A 148 3.88 -10.79 -30.11
CA LYS A 148 4.11 -9.72 -31.11
C LYS A 148 5.41 -8.94 -30.92
N ILE A 149 6.04 -9.06 -29.76
CA ILE A 149 7.30 -8.36 -29.43
C ILE A 149 8.50 -9.23 -29.80
N GLY A 150 8.33 -10.55 -29.80
CA GLY A 150 9.38 -11.54 -30.05
C GLY A 150 10.32 -11.76 -28.87
N ARG A 151 10.19 -10.98 -27.78
CA ARG A 151 11.02 -11.07 -26.57
C ARG A 151 10.22 -11.69 -25.43
N THR A 152 10.93 -12.34 -24.50
CA THR A 152 10.31 -12.88 -23.29
C THR A 152 9.82 -11.77 -22.38
N MET A 153 8.58 -11.86 -21.92
CA MET A 153 8.00 -10.92 -20.98
C MET A 153 7.38 -11.60 -19.77
N VAL A 154 7.46 -10.92 -18.64
CA VAL A 154 6.91 -11.38 -17.37
C VAL A 154 6.13 -10.26 -16.68
N TRP A 155 4.93 -10.59 -16.20
CA TRP A 155 4.14 -9.73 -15.34
C TRP A 155 4.22 -10.32 -13.94
N LYS A 156 4.99 -9.66 -13.07
CA LYS A 156 5.21 -10.11 -11.70
C LYS A 156 4.45 -9.24 -10.70
N HIS A 157 4.03 -9.87 -9.63
CA HIS A 157 3.52 -9.21 -8.44
C HIS A 157 4.23 -9.79 -7.22
N TYR A 158 4.09 -9.16 -6.06
CA TYR A 158 4.71 -9.65 -4.84
C TYR A 158 3.66 -10.21 -3.89
N ILE A 159 3.89 -11.43 -3.40
CA ILE A 159 3.13 -12.04 -2.32
C ILE A 159 4.14 -12.35 -1.21
N ASP A 160 3.87 -11.86 0.00
CA ASP A 160 4.76 -12.03 1.17
C ASP A 160 6.21 -11.59 0.93
N GLY A 161 6.40 -10.58 0.07
CA GLY A 161 7.73 -10.09 -0.30
C GLY A 161 8.47 -10.90 -1.36
N HIS A 162 7.89 -12.01 -1.84
CA HIS A 162 8.46 -12.83 -2.89
C HIS A 162 7.81 -12.54 -4.25
N PRO A 163 8.59 -12.41 -5.33
CA PRO A 163 8.07 -12.26 -6.67
C PRO A 163 7.30 -13.52 -7.10
N ARG A 164 6.11 -13.31 -7.66
CA ARG A 164 5.24 -14.33 -8.23
C ARG A 164 4.84 -13.93 -9.64
N VAL A 165 4.79 -14.92 -10.52
CA VAL A 165 4.48 -14.72 -11.94
C VAL A 165 2.98 -14.80 -12.14
N ARG A 166 2.36 -13.70 -12.59
CA ARG A 166 0.94 -13.64 -12.95
C ARG A 166 0.73 -13.96 -14.42
N CYS A 167 1.60 -13.41 -15.26
CA CYS A 167 1.63 -13.75 -16.67
C CYS A 167 3.06 -13.93 -17.15
N PHE A 168 3.24 -14.86 -18.07
CA PHE A 168 4.51 -15.14 -18.72
C PHE A 168 4.28 -15.31 -20.22
N MET A 169 5.02 -14.56 -21.01
CA MET A 169 5.02 -14.67 -22.47
C MET A 169 6.39 -15.16 -22.91
N PRO A 170 6.51 -16.40 -23.41
CA PRO A 170 7.78 -16.89 -23.91
C PRO A 170 8.23 -16.09 -25.14
N GLY A 171 9.52 -15.78 -25.18
CA GLY A 171 10.19 -15.23 -26.35
C GLY A 171 10.45 -16.31 -27.39
N SER A 172 10.69 -15.88 -28.62
CA SER A 172 11.29 -16.74 -29.63
C SER A 172 12.79 -16.81 -29.36
N MET A 173 13.30 -17.94 -28.86
CA MET A 173 14.74 -18.21 -28.78
C MET A 173 15.30 -18.29 -30.21
N THR A 174 15.71 -17.16 -30.78
CA THR A 174 16.47 -17.08 -32.04
C THR A 174 17.94 -16.89 -31.77
#